data_AF-W0T8Y4-F1
#
_entry.id   AF-W0T8Y4-F1
#
_cell.length_a   1.000
_cell.length_b   1.000
_cell.length_c   1.000
_cell.angle_alpha   90.00
_cell.angle_beta   90.00
_cell.angle_gamma   90.00
#
_symmetry.space_group_name_H-M   'P 1'
#
loop_
_entity.id
_entity.type
_entity.pdbx_description
1 polymer ?
#
loop_
_entity_poly.entity_id
_entity_poly.type
_entity_poly.pdbx_seq_one_letter_code
_entity_poly.pdbx_strand_id
1 'polypeptide(L)'
;MGSTPEKRRRSEAVEEVYGILDKRNIQYVQFGLNKRFSTWYGSNVYFGKDKRTLGFKELNEEGSLPGSQNGHIGQNETDNSEYWLETLYVCEYCFRYTDIEQELVMHEKCCTYKNHPPGKIYYRSPQYTIRRVKGSKHENFCQCLCLFTKLFLDNKSVYFKVKQFEFYIVYATNSTVPMAFFSKDLYSYQENNLACILVFPPYQRKKLGTLLIEFSYLLSRRQNIISGPELPLSPFGLIGYLKFWSFSIVWQLTEGELRDAAYITIREISEVTGFRIRDVIQALKYLKCLRGDEINLNVIRSWARSNKVSQGFMIENEYVLFDD
;
A
#
# COMPACT_ATOMS: atom_id res chain seq x y z
N MET A 1 -17.91 -11.61 34.99
CA MET A 1 -17.59 -13.02 34.69
C MET A 1 -16.24 -13.04 34.00
N GLY A 2 -15.20 -13.50 34.70
CA GLY A 2 -13.82 -13.43 34.24
C GLY A 2 -13.55 -14.35 33.05
N SER A 3 -12.77 -13.86 32.08
CA SER A 3 -12.23 -14.68 30.99
C SER A 3 -11.25 -15.70 31.55
N THR A 4 -11.43 -16.97 31.18
CA THR A 4 -10.55 -18.07 31.59
C THR A 4 -9.11 -17.88 31.06
N PRO A 5 -8.08 -18.30 31.81
CA PRO A 5 -6.66 -18.11 31.44
C PRO A 5 -6.30 -18.67 30.06
N GLU A 6 -7.02 -19.70 29.62
CA GLU A 6 -6.81 -20.40 28.37
C GLU A 6 -7.30 -19.61 27.14
N LYS A 7 -8.35 -18.78 27.28
CA LYS A 7 -8.80 -17.85 26.22
C LYS A 7 -7.84 -16.67 26.05
N ARG A 8 -7.24 -16.21 27.16
CA ARG A 8 -6.21 -15.14 27.16
C ARG A 8 -4.90 -15.62 26.51
N ARG A 9 -4.45 -16.84 26.86
CA ARG A 9 -3.29 -17.46 26.21
C ARG A 9 -3.49 -17.71 24.71
N ARG A 10 -4.72 -18.03 24.29
CA ARG A 10 -5.04 -18.23 22.87
C ARG A 10 -5.14 -16.91 22.08
N SER A 11 -5.53 -15.79 22.71
CA SER A 11 -5.46 -14.47 22.08
C SER A 11 -4.03 -13.94 22.00
N GLU A 12 -3.24 -14.10 23.07
CA GLU A 12 -1.82 -13.71 23.12
C GLU A 12 -0.99 -14.51 22.10
N ALA A 13 -1.24 -15.82 21.96
CA ALA A 13 -0.56 -16.65 20.96
C ALA A 13 -0.96 -16.31 19.51
N VAL A 14 -2.15 -15.75 19.26
CA VAL A 14 -2.56 -15.30 17.92
C VAL A 14 -1.96 -13.93 17.60
N GLU A 15 -1.84 -13.04 18.60
CA GLU A 15 -1.13 -11.76 18.46
C GLU A 15 0.36 -11.93 18.18
N GLU A 16 1.01 -12.91 18.81
CA GLU A 16 2.41 -13.25 18.53
C GLU A 16 2.65 -13.76 17.09
N VAL A 17 1.67 -14.47 16.51
CA VAL A 17 1.80 -15.13 15.19
C VAL A 17 1.67 -14.15 14.00
N TYR A 18 0.95 -13.04 14.14
CA TYR A 18 0.76 -12.06 13.05
C TYR A 18 1.62 -10.81 13.16
N GLY A 19 2.35 -10.68 14.26
CA GLY A 19 3.31 -9.61 14.47
C GLY A 19 2.74 -8.21 14.59
N ILE A 20 1.51 -8.11 15.07
CA ILE A 20 0.86 -6.86 15.42
C ILE A 20 1.10 -6.62 16.91
N LEU A 21 1.56 -5.42 17.25
CA LEU A 21 1.71 -4.99 18.64
C LEU A 21 0.78 -3.81 18.88
N ASP A 22 0.17 -3.75 20.07
CA ASP A 22 -0.72 -2.65 20.48
C ASP A 22 0.00 -1.30 20.56
N LYS A 23 1.31 -1.33 20.76
CA LYS A 23 2.17 -0.15 20.85
C LYS A 23 3.28 -0.20 19.82
N ARG A 24 3.70 0.98 19.37
CA ARG A 24 4.86 1.14 18.49
C ARG A 24 6.12 0.72 19.24
N ASN A 25 6.86 -0.22 18.66
CA ASN A 25 8.13 -0.72 19.20
C ASN A 25 9.36 -0.18 18.46
N ILE A 26 9.18 0.35 17.25
CA ILE A 26 10.18 1.11 16.50
C ILE A 26 9.76 2.57 16.49
N GLN A 27 10.56 3.48 17.04
CA GLN A 27 10.13 4.89 17.16
C GLN A 27 10.16 5.61 15.81
N TYR A 28 11.29 5.53 15.11
CA TYR A 28 11.53 6.24 13.85
C TYR A 28 11.98 5.30 12.73
N VAL A 29 11.66 5.71 11.51
CA VAL A 29 12.29 5.19 10.29
C VAL A 29 13.13 6.30 9.67
N GLN A 30 14.41 6.01 9.44
CA GLN A 30 15.30 6.79 8.59
C GLN A 30 15.21 6.21 7.16
N PHE A 31 14.47 6.86 6.27
CA PHE A 31 14.21 6.43 4.90
C PHE A 31 15.12 7.15 3.90
N GLY A 32 16.16 6.45 3.44
CA GLY A 32 17.30 7.06 2.75
C GLY A 32 18.12 7.95 3.70
N LEU A 33 19.05 8.74 3.16
CA LEU A 33 19.92 9.58 4.00
C LEU A 33 19.24 10.84 4.56
N ASN A 34 18.09 11.24 4.00
CA ASN A 34 17.56 12.59 4.19
C ASN A 34 16.15 12.66 4.82
N LYS A 35 15.50 11.54 5.15
CA LYS A 35 14.10 11.54 5.58
C LYS A 35 13.94 10.72 6.85
N ARG A 36 13.52 11.33 7.95
CA ARG A 36 13.20 10.66 9.21
C ARG A 36 11.75 10.93 9.60
N PHE A 37 11.00 9.91 9.94
CA PHE A 37 9.60 10.05 10.40
C PHE A 37 9.20 8.91 11.34
N SER A 38 8.21 9.16 12.19
CA SER A 38 7.73 8.16 13.15
C SER A 38 6.92 7.06 12.47
N THR A 39 7.03 5.84 13.01
CA THR A 39 6.12 4.74 12.65
C THR A 39 4.70 5.02 13.15
N TRP A 40 3.70 4.32 12.60
CA TRP A 40 2.31 4.43 13.06
C TRP A 40 1.88 3.23 13.87
N TYR A 41 2.38 2.04 13.53
CA TYR A 41 1.98 0.78 14.15
C TYR A 41 3.18 -0.01 14.66
N GLY A 42 2.95 -0.79 15.71
CA GLY A 42 3.92 -1.75 16.19
C GLY A 42 4.03 -2.98 15.28
N SER A 43 5.24 -3.54 15.23
CA SER A 43 5.55 -4.68 14.38
C SER A 43 6.65 -5.53 15.00
N ASN A 44 6.33 -6.75 15.44
CA ASN A 44 7.34 -7.67 16.01
C ASN A 44 8.21 -8.34 14.93
N VAL A 45 7.75 -8.33 13.67
CA VAL A 45 8.28 -9.13 12.55
C VAL A 45 9.75 -8.85 12.22
N TYR A 46 10.25 -7.71 12.66
CA TYR A 46 11.63 -7.29 12.45
C TYR A 46 12.62 -7.94 13.41
N PHE A 47 12.15 -8.45 14.54
CA PHE A 47 12.99 -8.82 15.68
C PHE A 47 13.04 -10.34 15.87
N GLY A 48 14.18 -10.80 16.38
CA GLY A 48 14.36 -12.14 16.90
C GLY A 48 13.62 -12.36 18.22
N LYS A 49 13.87 -13.52 18.84
CA LYS A 49 13.17 -13.90 20.10
C LYS A 49 13.49 -12.97 21.26
N ASP A 50 14.67 -12.36 21.24
CA ASP A 50 15.16 -11.42 22.24
C ASP A 50 14.46 -10.05 22.18
N LYS A 51 13.67 -9.79 21.12
CA LYS A 51 12.96 -8.52 20.86
C LYS A 51 13.89 -7.30 20.75
N ARG A 52 15.19 -7.51 20.58
CA ARG A 52 16.23 -6.47 20.53
C ARG A 52 17.09 -6.58 19.28
N THR A 53 17.36 -7.80 18.85
CA THR A 53 18.15 -8.08 17.66
C THR A 53 17.24 -8.20 16.45
N LEU A 54 17.67 -7.62 15.31
CA LEU A 54 16.94 -7.81 14.06
C LEU A 54 17.04 -9.27 13.61
N GLY A 55 15.91 -9.91 13.33
CA GLY A 55 15.85 -11.37 13.11
C GLY A 55 16.67 -11.86 11.91
N PHE A 56 16.99 -11.00 10.93
CA PHE A 56 17.87 -11.39 9.83
C PHE A 56 19.34 -11.58 10.25
N LYS A 57 19.76 -11.04 11.40
CA LYS A 57 21.12 -11.20 11.93
C LYS A 57 21.31 -12.59 12.54
N GLU A 58 20.31 -13.11 13.26
CA GLU A 58 20.33 -14.47 13.82
C GLU A 58 20.54 -15.54 12.74
N LEU A 59 19.89 -15.37 11.57
CA LEU A 59 20.02 -16.30 10.43
C LEU A 59 21.41 -16.34 9.80
N ASN A 60 22.20 -15.26 9.93
CA ASN A 60 23.56 -15.21 9.40
C ASN A 60 24.58 -15.87 10.36
N GLU A 61 24.26 -15.93 11.66
CA GLU A 61 25.13 -16.53 12.69
C GLU A 61 25.03 -18.06 12.72
N GLU A 62 23.86 -18.65 12.47
CA GLU A 62 23.68 -20.12 12.40
C GLU A 62 24.41 -20.77 11.20
N GLY A 63 24.88 -19.98 10.22
CA GLY A 63 25.71 -20.42 9.10
C GLY A 63 27.22 -20.32 9.32
N SER A 64 27.67 -19.85 10.48
CA SER A 64 29.08 -19.59 10.79
C SER A 64 29.62 -20.62 11.78
N LEU A 65 30.73 -21.29 11.43
CA LEU A 65 31.48 -22.17 12.36
C LEU A 65 31.84 -21.42 13.66
N PRO A 66 31.90 -22.10 14.81
CA PRO A 66 32.13 -21.45 16.09
C PRO A 66 33.60 -21.02 16.18
N GLY A 67 33.86 -19.73 16.00
CA GLY A 67 35.22 -19.22 16.11
C GLY A 67 35.37 -17.77 15.69
N SER A 68 34.96 -16.84 16.56
CA SER A 68 35.76 -15.69 17.00
C SER A 68 34.82 -14.72 17.71
N GLN A 69 34.75 -14.84 19.04
CA GLN A 69 34.15 -13.82 19.87
C GLN A 69 35.00 -12.56 19.76
N ASN A 70 34.50 -11.56 19.05
CA ASN A 70 34.78 -10.16 19.32
C ASN A 70 33.45 -9.40 19.24
N GLY A 71 32.55 -9.78 20.14
CA GLY A 71 31.40 -8.97 20.47
C GLY A 71 31.89 -7.76 21.25
N HIS A 72 31.87 -6.59 20.60
CA HIS A 72 31.80 -5.34 21.36
C HIS A 72 30.44 -5.33 22.07
N ILE A 73 30.44 -5.89 23.28
CA ILE A 73 29.38 -5.69 24.26
C ILE A 73 29.50 -4.24 24.72
N GLY A 74 28.83 -3.34 24.00
CA GLY A 74 28.46 -2.03 24.52
C GLY A 74 27.31 -2.23 25.51
N GLN A 75 27.64 -2.61 26.75
CA GLN A 75 26.74 -2.42 27.88
C GLN A 75 26.51 -0.92 28.05
N ASN A 76 25.37 -0.43 27.59
CA ASN A 76 24.76 0.76 28.17
C ASN A 76 23.50 0.31 28.92
N GLU A 77 23.73 -0.14 30.16
CA GLU A 77 22.72 -0.24 31.21
C GLU A 77 22.24 1.15 31.62
N THR A 78 21.50 1.81 30.73
CA THR A 78 20.52 2.86 31.04
C THR A 78 19.72 3.08 29.78
N ASP A 79 18.65 2.33 29.54
CA ASP A 79 17.69 2.80 28.55
C ASP A 79 16.27 2.61 29.03
N ASN A 80 15.76 3.70 29.61
CA ASN A 80 14.38 3.96 29.96
C ASN A 80 13.54 4.16 28.68
N SER A 81 13.84 3.40 27.63
CA SER A 81 13.27 3.55 26.30
C SER A 81 11.99 2.74 26.20
N GLU A 82 10.90 3.45 25.97
CA GLU A 82 9.60 2.93 25.59
C GLU A 82 9.67 2.02 24.34
N TYR A 83 10.75 2.11 23.55
CA TYR A 83 10.91 1.47 22.25
C TYR A 83 11.97 0.36 22.28
N TRP A 84 11.75 -0.69 21.48
CA TRP A 84 12.74 -1.77 21.30
C TRP A 84 13.91 -1.30 20.44
N LEU A 85 13.61 -0.45 19.46
CA LEU A 85 14.57 0.19 18.56
C LEU A 85 14.18 1.67 18.36
N GLU A 86 15.12 2.58 18.60
CA GLU A 86 14.87 4.00 18.36
C GLU A 86 14.71 4.30 16.86
N THR A 87 15.64 3.83 16.03
CA THR A 87 15.63 4.13 14.59
C THR A 87 15.90 2.88 13.75
N LEU A 88 15.01 2.59 12.81
CA LEU A 88 15.24 1.64 11.73
C LEU A 88 15.73 2.39 10.49
N TYR A 89 16.91 2.05 10.00
CA TYR A 89 17.51 2.63 8.80
C TYR A 89 17.09 1.82 7.59
N VAL A 90 16.45 2.47 6.61
CA VAL A 90 15.83 1.82 5.45
C VAL A 90 16.30 2.49 4.17
N CYS A 91 16.85 1.70 3.24
CA CYS A 91 17.24 2.17 1.91
C CYS A 91 16.01 2.64 1.12
N GLU A 92 16.02 3.89 0.63
CA GLU A 92 14.86 4.44 -0.07
C GLU A 92 14.60 3.81 -1.44
N TYR A 93 15.60 3.15 -2.03
CA TYR A 93 15.49 2.52 -3.35
C TYR A 93 15.01 1.07 -3.29
N CYS A 94 15.39 0.30 -2.25
CA CYS A 94 15.14 -1.14 -2.21
C CYS A 94 14.48 -1.65 -0.92
N PHE A 95 14.21 -0.76 0.04
CA PHE A 95 13.62 -1.06 1.35
C PHE A 95 14.43 -2.01 2.25
N ARG A 96 15.64 -2.41 1.86
CA ARG A 96 16.56 -3.12 2.75
C ARG A 96 16.80 -2.28 3.99
N TYR A 97 16.82 -2.92 5.14
CA TYR A 97 16.85 -2.27 6.43
C TYR A 97 17.98 -2.78 7.31
N THR A 98 18.39 -1.94 8.27
CA THR A 98 19.40 -2.19 9.29
C THR A 98 19.11 -1.30 10.50
N ASP A 99 19.69 -1.62 11.65
CA ASP A 99 19.74 -0.83 12.87
C ASP A 99 21.03 0.01 12.97
N ILE A 100 21.94 -0.07 11.98
CA ILE A 100 23.23 0.63 11.97
C ILE A 100 23.27 1.67 10.83
N GLU A 101 23.47 2.94 11.18
CA GLU A 101 23.51 4.06 10.21
C GLU A 101 24.57 3.88 9.12
N GLN A 102 25.80 3.49 9.50
CA GLN A 102 26.91 3.35 8.57
C GLN A 102 26.65 2.26 7.52
N GLU A 103 25.89 1.21 7.87
CA GLU A 103 25.50 0.16 6.92
C GLU A 103 24.53 0.71 5.86
N LEU A 104 23.60 1.59 6.23
CA LEU A 104 22.74 2.27 5.26
C LEU A 104 23.56 3.16 4.33
N VAL A 105 24.48 3.96 4.87
CA VAL A 105 25.36 4.85 4.10
C VAL A 105 26.19 4.06 3.08
N MET A 106 26.74 2.92 3.49
CA MET A 106 27.53 2.06 2.61
C MET A 106 26.64 1.35 1.58
N HIS A 107 25.47 0.85 1.99
CA HIS A 107 24.53 0.19 1.10
C HIS A 107 24.01 1.13 0.01
N GLU A 108 23.68 2.39 0.32
CA GLU A 108 23.13 3.30 -0.69
C GLU A 108 24.13 3.56 -1.84
N LYS A 109 25.44 3.57 -1.55
CA LYS A 109 26.50 3.72 -2.55
C LYS A 109 26.52 2.57 -3.56
N CYS A 110 26.20 1.34 -3.14
CA CYS A 110 26.24 0.14 -3.97
C CYS A 110 24.85 -0.43 -4.32
N CYS A 111 23.77 0.27 -3.95
CA CYS A 111 22.41 -0.20 -4.19
C CYS A 111 22.09 -0.20 -5.69
N THR A 112 21.92 -1.39 -6.27
CA THR A 112 21.60 -1.56 -7.70
C THR A 112 20.29 -0.87 -8.11
N TYR A 113 19.30 -0.85 -7.22
CA TYR A 113 18.00 -0.22 -7.44
C TYR A 113 18.05 1.31 -7.52
N LYS A 114 19.15 1.93 -7.07
CA LYS A 114 19.39 3.37 -7.25
C LYS A 114 19.47 3.76 -8.72
N ASN A 115 20.03 2.88 -9.55
CA ASN A 115 20.18 3.10 -10.99
C ASN A 115 19.17 2.28 -11.82
N HIS A 116 18.69 1.16 -11.28
CA HIS A 116 17.84 0.22 -12.00
C HIS A 116 16.60 -0.16 -11.19
N PRO A 117 15.54 0.67 -11.16
CA PRO A 117 14.31 0.37 -10.45
C PRO A 117 13.63 -0.91 -10.99
N PRO A 118 12.99 -1.73 -10.13
CA PRO A 118 12.48 -3.04 -10.53
C PRO A 118 11.29 -2.95 -11.48
N GLY A 119 11.00 -4.07 -12.14
CA GLY A 119 9.77 -4.26 -12.92
C GLY A 119 9.73 -3.54 -14.26
N LYS A 120 8.63 -3.75 -14.99
CA LYS A 120 8.36 -3.17 -16.30
C LYS A 120 7.52 -1.90 -16.16
N ILE A 121 7.82 -0.86 -16.93
CA ILE A 121 7.00 0.37 -16.96
C ILE A 121 5.67 0.06 -17.64
N TYR A 122 4.56 0.39 -16.97
CA TYR A 122 3.20 0.25 -17.49
C TYR A 122 2.49 1.60 -17.70
N TYR A 123 3.03 2.68 -17.14
CA TYR A 123 2.55 4.04 -17.37
C TYR A 123 3.71 5.02 -17.22
N ARG A 124 3.80 6.01 -18.11
CA ARG A 124 4.85 7.04 -18.09
C ARG A 124 4.31 8.37 -18.60
N SER A 125 3.85 9.20 -17.68
CA SER A 125 3.48 10.60 -17.97
C SER A 125 4.63 11.55 -17.67
N PRO A 126 4.51 12.85 -17.99
CA PRO A 126 5.53 13.84 -17.63
C PRO A 126 5.82 13.91 -16.13
N GLN A 127 4.83 13.58 -15.28
CA GLN A 127 4.95 13.68 -13.82
C GLN A 127 5.29 12.34 -13.15
N TYR A 128 4.65 11.25 -13.56
CA TYR A 128 4.75 9.98 -12.87
C TYR A 128 5.00 8.79 -13.79
N THR A 129 5.74 7.82 -13.26
CA THR A 129 5.96 6.50 -13.87
C THR A 129 5.40 5.43 -12.95
N ILE A 130 4.61 4.48 -13.47
CA ILE A 130 4.13 3.31 -12.73
C ILE A 130 4.81 2.06 -13.29
N ARG A 131 5.47 1.29 -12.43
CA ARG A 131 6.15 0.04 -12.79
C ARG A 131 5.42 -1.15 -12.19
N ARG A 132 5.17 -2.17 -13.00
CA ARG A 132 4.71 -3.50 -12.56
C ARG A 132 5.90 -4.35 -12.15
N VAL A 133 5.96 -4.67 -10.86
CA VAL A 133 6.97 -5.53 -10.23
C VAL A 133 6.32 -6.86 -9.86
N LYS A 134 6.83 -7.96 -10.41
CA LYS A 134 6.36 -9.31 -10.07
C LYS A 134 7.06 -9.79 -8.81
N GLY A 135 6.30 -10.14 -7.77
CA GLY A 135 6.86 -10.64 -6.51
C GLY A 135 7.65 -11.93 -6.67
N SER A 136 7.31 -12.76 -7.66
CA SER A 136 8.07 -13.98 -8.02
C SER A 136 9.45 -13.71 -8.61
N LYS A 137 9.68 -12.52 -9.21
CA LYS A 137 10.98 -12.14 -9.80
C LYS A 137 11.82 -11.27 -8.86
N HIS A 138 11.17 -10.47 -8.02
CA HIS A 138 11.83 -9.51 -7.11
C HIS A 138 11.46 -9.79 -5.64
N GLU A 139 11.59 -11.05 -5.22
CA GLU A 139 11.11 -11.54 -3.93
C GLU A 139 11.63 -10.70 -2.75
N ASN A 140 12.96 -10.57 -2.62
CA ASN A 140 13.58 -9.81 -1.51
C ASN A 140 13.12 -8.35 -1.46
N PHE A 141 13.02 -7.69 -2.62
CA PHE A 141 12.54 -6.31 -2.72
C PHE A 141 11.10 -6.20 -2.25
N CYS A 142 10.22 -7.09 -2.73
CA CYS A 142 8.80 -7.09 -2.38
C CYS A 142 8.56 -7.45 -0.91
N GLN A 143 9.37 -8.34 -0.32
CA GLN A 143 9.33 -8.66 1.11
C GLN A 143 9.74 -7.44 1.94
N CYS A 144 10.85 -6.79 1.61
CA CYS A 144 11.29 -5.58 2.30
C CYS A 144 10.25 -4.44 2.19
N LEU A 145 9.66 -4.24 1.01
CA LEU A 145 8.55 -3.30 0.82
C LEU A 145 7.35 -3.66 1.71
N CYS A 146 7.00 -4.94 1.81
CA CYS A 146 5.89 -5.39 2.64
C CYS A 146 6.15 -5.17 4.14
N LEU A 147 7.36 -5.44 4.61
CA LEU A 147 7.80 -5.17 5.98
C LEU A 147 7.71 -3.67 6.28
N PHE A 148 8.28 -2.82 5.41
CA PHE A 148 8.21 -1.37 5.53
C PHE A 148 6.75 -0.90 5.62
N THR A 149 5.88 -1.46 4.78
CA THR A 149 4.44 -1.15 4.75
C THR A 149 3.75 -1.49 6.08
N LYS A 150 4.14 -2.58 6.75
CA LYS A 150 3.55 -3.01 8.04
C LYS A 150 3.74 -1.98 9.16
N LEU A 151 4.74 -1.11 9.06
CA LEU A 151 4.95 0.01 10.00
C LEU A 151 3.89 1.13 9.86
N PHE A 152 3.16 1.14 8.73
CA PHE A 152 2.20 2.19 8.37
C PHE A 152 0.81 1.65 8.00
N LEU A 153 0.60 0.33 8.11
CA LEU A 153 -0.70 -0.33 7.97
C LEU A 153 -0.88 -1.37 9.09
N ASP A 154 -2.00 -1.28 9.79
CA ASP A 154 -2.40 -2.16 10.88
C ASP A 154 -2.76 -3.58 10.39
N ASN A 155 -3.53 -3.66 9.32
CA ASN A 155 -4.17 -4.90 8.85
C ASN A 155 -3.37 -5.68 7.80
N LYS A 156 -2.04 -5.46 7.69
CA LYS A 156 -1.21 -6.17 6.73
C LYS A 156 -0.80 -7.55 7.25
N SER A 157 -1.43 -8.60 6.75
CA SER A 157 -1.22 -9.99 7.17
C SER A 157 -0.15 -10.75 6.39
N VAL A 158 0.14 -10.37 5.13
CA VAL A 158 1.10 -11.06 4.27
C VAL A 158 2.30 -10.17 3.95
N TYR A 159 3.49 -10.61 4.36
CA TYR A 159 4.76 -9.92 4.08
C TYR A 159 5.87 -10.81 3.51
N PHE A 160 5.88 -12.13 3.76
CA PHE A 160 6.88 -13.04 3.20
C PHE A 160 6.43 -13.78 1.93
N LYS A 161 5.15 -14.14 1.84
CA LYS A 161 4.59 -14.89 0.69
C LYS A 161 4.22 -13.95 -0.48
N VAL A 162 5.23 -13.30 -1.06
CA VAL A 162 5.03 -12.26 -2.09
C VAL A 162 4.94 -12.78 -3.52
N LYS A 163 5.27 -14.06 -3.78
CA LYS A 163 5.34 -14.63 -5.13
C LYS A 163 4.03 -14.59 -5.91
N GLN A 164 2.90 -14.58 -5.19
CA GLN A 164 1.55 -14.59 -5.71
C GLN A 164 1.01 -13.19 -6.02
N PHE A 165 1.82 -12.15 -5.76
CA PHE A 165 1.41 -10.76 -5.90
C PHE A 165 2.19 -10.05 -7.01
N GLU A 166 1.48 -9.15 -7.69
CA GLU A 166 2.09 -8.07 -8.47
C GLU A 166 2.01 -6.77 -7.68
N PHE A 167 3.05 -5.94 -7.80
CA PHE A 167 3.15 -4.64 -7.15
C PHE A 167 3.25 -3.56 -8.22
N TYR A 168 2.40 -2.55 -8.12
CA TYR A 168 2.38 -1.41 -9.03
C TYR A 168 2.90 -0.20 -8.28
N ILE A 169 4.13 0.21 -8.59
CA ILE A 169 4.89 1.18 -7.81
C ILE A 169 5.01 2.47 -8.60
N VAL A 170 4.64 3.58 -7.97
CA VAL A 170 4.74 4.94 -8.52
C VAL A 170 6.10 5.54 -8.21
N TYR A 171 6.68 6.18 -9.20
CA TYR A 171 7.89 6.98 -9.15
C TYR A 171 7.58 8.36 -9.75
N ALA A 172 8.30 9.39 -9.33
CA ALA A 172 8.38 10.60 -10.14
C ALA A 172 9.09 10.25 -11.45
N THR A 173 8.64 10.82 -12.57
CA THR A 173 9.27 10.56 -13.87
C THR A 173 10.75 10.97 -13.83
N ASN A 174 11.61 10.09 -14.34
CA ASN A 174 13.08 10.20 -14.29
C ASN A 174 13.70 10.08 -12.88
N SER A 175 12.92 9.67 -11.87
CA SER A 175 13.43 9.26 -10.55
C SER A 175 13.38 7.75 -10.39
N THR A 176 14.29 7.23 -9.57
CA THR A 176 14.33 5.82 -9.15
C THR A 176 13.81 5.63 -7.73
N VAL A 177 13.39 6.71 -7.05
CA VAL A 177 12.84 6.66 -5.70
C VAL A 177 11.35 6.32 -5.73
N PRO A 178 10.92 5.17 -5.18
CA PRO A 178 9.52 4.78 -5.12
C PRO A 178 8.76 5.69 -4.14
N MET A 179 7.53 6.07 -4.50
CA MET A 179 6.74 7.06 -3.76
C MET A 179 5.46 6.48 -3.13
N ALA A 180 4.88 5.49 -3.81
CA ALA A 180 3.65 4.84 -3.40
C ALA A 180 3.52 3.51 -4.15
N PHE A 181 2.69 2.60 -3.67
CA PHE A 181 2.35 1.40 -4.42
C PHE A 181 0.95 0.87 -4.08
N PHE A 182 0.45 -0.01 -4.94
CA PHE A 182 -0.51 -1.01 -4.52
C PHE A 182 -0.05 -2.42 -4.90
N SER A 183 -0.52 -3.45 -4.19
CA SER A 183 -0.36 -4.85 -4.56
C SER A 183 -1.66 -5.44 -5.07
N LYS A 184 -1.58 -6.36 -6.02
CA LYS A 184 -2.69 -7.14 -6.57
C LYS A 184 -2.38 -8.62 -6.43
N ASP A 185 -3.31 -9.38 -5.83
CA ASP A 185 -3.24 -10.83 -5.78
C ASP A 185 -3.62 -11.41 -7.15
N LEU A 186 -2.76 -12.27 -7.70
CA LEU A 186 -2.98 -12.92 -8.98
C LEU A 186 -4.11 -13.96 -8.94
N TYR A 187 -4.43 -14.51 -7.77
CA TYR A 187 -5.39 -15.60 -7.60
C TYR A 187 -6.55 -15.21 -6.67
N SER A 188 -6.88 -13.92 -6.62
CA SER A 188 -7.97 -13.44 -5.77
C SER A 188 -9.31 -14.08 -6.15
N TYR A 189 -9.85 -14.93 -5.26
CA TYR A 189 -11.17 -15.55 -5.40
C TYR A 189 -12.32 -14.54 -5.54
N GLN A 190 -12.18 -13.35 -4.96
CA GLN A 190 -13.19 -12.29 -5.05
C GLN A 190 -12.97 -11.34 -6.24
N GLU A 191 -11.98 -11.61 -7.11
CA GLU A 191 -11.59 -10.70 -8.20
C GLU A 191 -11.23 -9.28 -7.70
N ASN A 192 -10.55 -9.19 -6.56
CA ASN A 192 -10.05 -7.93 -6.03
C ASN A 192 -8.99 -7.36 -6.99
N ASN A 193 -9.12 -6.08 -7.33
CA ASN A 193 -8.15 -5.39 -8.18
C ASN A 193 -6.99 -4.79 -7.38
N LEU A 194 -7.14 -4.73 -6.05
CA LEU A 194 -6.20 -4.13 -5.12
C LEU A 194 -6.30 -4.84 -3.76
N ALA A 195 -5.18 -5.37 -3.28
CA ALA A 195 -5.06 -6.02 -1.98
C ALA A 195 -4.58 -5.05 -0.89
N CYS A 196 -3.53 -4.28 -1.20
CA CYS A 196 -2.93 -3.32 -0.26
C CYS A 196 -2.50 -2.07 -1.03
N ILE A 197 -2.68 -0.90 -0.43
CA ILE A 197 -2.25 0.39 -0.99
C ILE A 197 -1.59 1.22 0.08
N LEU A 198 -0.46 1.84 -0.26
CA LEU A 198 0.21 2.79 0.61
C LEU A 198 0.87 3.89 -0.23
N VAL A 199 0.59 5.14 0.15
CA VAL A 199 1.45 6.27 -0.23
C VAL A 199 2.45 6.46 0.90
N PHE A 200 3.74 6.40 0.59
CA PHE A 200 4.74 6.43 1.66
C PHE A 200 4.72 7.79 2.37
N PRO A 201 5.01 7.84 3.68
CA PRO A 201 4.80 9.04 4.50
C PRO A 201 5.38 10.34 3.91
N PRO A 202 6.60 10.38 3.34
CA PRO A 202 7.16 11.60 2.76
C PRO A 202 6.45 12.12 1.50
N TYR A 203 5.61 11.30 0.87
CA TYR A 203 4.98 11.59 -0.42
C TYR A 203 3.45 11.66 -0.35
N GLN A 204 2.89 11.66 0.86
CA GLN A 204 1.47 11.86 1.07
C GLN A 204 1.00 13.24 0.60
N ARG A 205 -0.33 13.40 0.47
CA ARG A 205 -0.99 14.64 0.01
C ARG A 205 -0.64 15.08 -1.42
N LYS A 206 0.00 14.21 -2.22
CA LYS A 206 0.29 14.43 -3.65
C LYS A 206 -0.71 13.74 -4.60
N LYS A 207 -1.91 13.40 -4.11
CA LYS A 207 -2.96 12.63 -4.85
C LYS A 207 -2.53 11.25 -5.38
N LEU A 208 -1.37 10.72 -4.97
CA LEU A 208 -0.87 9.41 -5.43
C LEU A 208 -1.80 8.23 -5.09
N GLY A 209 -2.56 8.33 -3.99
CA GLY A 209 -3.55 7.32 -3.66
C GLY A 209 -4.68 7.26 -4.69
N THR A 210 -5.17 8.41 -5.14
CA THR A 210 -6.16 8.51 -6.23
C THR A 210 -5.61 7.96 -7.53
N LEU A 211 -4.37 8.35 -7.89
CA LEU A 211 -3.67 7.83 -9.08
C LEU A 211 -3.59 6.30 -9.08
N LEU A 212 -3.23 5.70 -7.94
CA LEU A 212 -3.12 4.24 -7.79
C LEU A 212 -4.47 3.52 -7.84
N ILE A 213 -5.50 4.06 -7.17
CA ILE A 213 -6.86 3.51 -7.24
C ILE A 213 -7.35 3.54 -8.69
N GLU A 214 -7.18 4.67 -9.35
CA GLU A 214 -7.60 4.82 -10.75
C GLU A 214 -6.85 3.86 -11.68
N PHE A 215 -5.53 3.73 -11.50
CA PHE A 215 -4.74 2.76 -12.26
C PHE A 215 -5.17 1.31 -12.01
N SER A 216 -5.57 0.96 -10.78
CA SER A 216 -6.09 -0.38 -10.48
C SER A 216 -7.37 -0.70 -11.26
N TYR A 217 -8.26 0.28 -11.43
CA TYR A 217 -9.47 0.14 -12.25
C TYR A 217 -9.17 0.16 -13.75
N LEU A 218 -8.18 0.92 -14.21
CA LEU A 218 -7.72 0.85 -15.60
C LEU A 218 -7.31 -0.59 -15.97
N LEU A 219 -6.56 -1.27 -15.09
CA LEU A 219 -6.17 -2.67 -15.30
C LEU A 219 -7.39 -3.59 -15.39
N SER A 220 -8.34 -3.46 -14.46
CA SER A 220 -9.56 -4.29 -14.46
C SER A 220 -10.43 -4.07 -15.69
N ARG A 221 -10.59 -2.81 -16.14
CA ARG A 221 -11.35 -2.48 -17.35
C ARG A 221 -10.75 -3.13 -18.59
N ARG A 222 -9.42 -3.15 -18.72
CA ARG A 222 -8.76 -3.86 -19.84
C ARG A 222 -8.93 -5.37 -19.78
N GLN A 223 -9.18 -5.91 -18.60
CA GLN A 223 -9.49 -7.32 -18.41
C GLN A 223 -11.00 -7.61 -18.53
N ASN A 224 -11.84 -6.58 -18.75
CA ASN A 224 -13.31 -6.65 -18.70
C ASN A 224 -13.84 -7.27 -17.38
N ILE A 225 -13.20 -6.93 -16.26
CA ILE A 225 -13.57 -7.44 -14.93
C ILE A 225 -14.22 -6.33 -14.10
N ILE A 226 -15.42 -6.61 -13.59
CA ILE A 226 -16.05 -5.81 -12.53
C ILE A 226 -15.35 -6.14 -11.21
N SER A 227 -14.72 -5.14 -10.57
CA SER A 227 -13.83 -5.39 -9.45
C SER A 227 -13.92 -4.30 -8.37
N GLY A 228 -13.20 -4.53 -7.28
CA GLY A 228 -13.03 -3.58 -6.20
C GLY A 228 -11.87 -3.96 -5.30
N PRO A 229 -11.59 -3.17 -4.25
CA PRO A 229 -10.55 -3.48 -3.29
C PRO A 229 -10.90 -4.72 -2.46
N GLU A 230 -9.85 -5.32 -1.90
CA GLU A 230 -9.96 -6.23 -0.77
C GLU A 230 -10.56 -5.52 0.44
N LEU A 231 -11.35 -6.27 1.21
CA LEU A 231 -12.01 -5.79 2.43
C LEU A 231 -11.49 -6.53 3.66
N PRO A 232 -11.48 -5.89 4.84
CA PRO A 232 -11.95 -4.51 5.12
C PRO A 232 -10.95 -3.43 4.67
N LEU A 233 -11.47 -2.25 4.30
CA LEU A 233 -10.66 -1.06 4.02
C LEU A 233 -10.25 -0.35 5.31
N SER A 234 -9.04 0.22 5.35
CA SER A 234 -8.68 1.19 6.39
C SER A 234 -9.56 2.44 6.30
N PRO A 235 -9.74 3.22 7.40
CA PRO A 235 -10.57 4.43 7.36
C PRO A 235 -10.16 5.43 6.28
N PHE A 236 -8.84 5.64 6.10
CA PHE A 236 -8.31 6.49 5.04
C PHE A 236 -8.51 5.89 3.65
N GLY A 237 -8.37 4.56 3.51
CA GLY A 237 -8.65 3.82 2.29
C GLY A 237 -10.10 4.00 1.86
N LEU A 238 -11.05 3.81 2.78
CA LEU A 238 -12.48 3.98 2.52
C LEU A 238 -12.82 5.37 2.02
N ILE A 239 -12.30 6.43 2.67
CA ILE A 239 -12.52 7.81 2.20
C ILE A 239 -11.93 8.03 0.80
N GLY A 240 -10.75 7.47 0.53
CA GLY A 240 -10.11 7.54 -0.79
C GLY A 240 -10.96 6.89 -1.88
N TYR A 241 -11.44 5.67 -1.63
CA TYR A 241 -12.31 4.95 -2.55
C TYR A 241 -13.67 5.63 -2.75
N LEU A 242 -14.32 6.10 -1.68
CA LEU A 242 -15.60 6.82 -1.79
C LEU A 242 -15.46 8.08 -2.66
N LYS A 243 -14.37 8.83 -2.50
CA LYS A 243 -14.10 9.99 -3.36
C LYS A 243 -13.91 9.59 -4.82
N PHE A 244 -13.12 8.55 -5.09
CA PHE A 244 -12.86 8.07 -6.45
C PHE A 244 -14.11 7.50 -7.11
N TRP A 245 -14.87 6.67 -6.41
CA TRP A 245 -16.11 6.09 -6.93
C TRP A 245 -17.15 7.17 -7.19
N SER A 246 -17.33 8.10 -6.25
CA SER A 246 -18.25 9.24 -6.43
C SER A 246 -17.87 10.08 -7.63
N PHE A 247 -16.58 10.40 -7.79
CA PHE A 247 -16.10 11.15 -8.95
C PHE A 247 -16.38 10.40 -10.26
N SER A 248 -16.02 9.12 -10.33
CA SER A 248 -16.20 8.29 -11.53
C SER A 248 -17.66 8.13 -11.93
N ILE A 249 -18.54 7.90 -10.96
CA ILE A 249 -19.98 7.77 -11.20
C ILE A 249 -20.54 9.10 -11.69
N VAL A 250 -20.23 10.20 -11.01
CA VAL A 250 -20.71 11.53 -11.45
C VAL A 250 -20.18 11.85 -12.85
N TRP A 251 -18.92 11.55 -13.14
CA TRP A 251 -18.34 11.75 -14.47
C TRP A 251 -19.11 10.96 -15.53
N GLN A 252 -19.39 9.68 -15.32
CA GLN A 252 -20.16 8.86 -16.27
C GLN A 252 -21.57 9.41 -16.50
N LEU A 253 -22.20 9.97 -15.47
CA LEU A 253 -23.55 10.54 -15.52
C LEU A 253 -23.63 11.95 -16.12
N THR A 254 -22.53 12.70 -16.19
CA THR A 254 -22.54 14.08 -16.68
C THR A 254 -21.72 14.31 -17.94
N GLU A 255 -20.65 13.56 -18.13
CA GLU A 255 -19.69 13.71 -19.23
C GLU A 255 -19.48 12.41 -20.02
N GLY A 256 -19.70 11.26 -19.39
CA GLY A 256 -19.43 9.94 -19.98
C GLY A 256 -20.65 9.28 -20.64
N GLU A 257 -20.62 7.95 -20.67
CA GLU A 257 -21.53 7.12 -21.47
C GLU A 257 -23.00 7.20 -21.04
N LEU A 258 -23.25 7.55 -19.77
CA LEU A 258 -24.60 7.61 -19.21
C LEU A 258 -25.20 9.03 -19.21
N ARG A 259 -24.51 10.01 -19.79
CA ARG A 259 -24.93 11.42 -19.79
C ARG A 259 -26.34 11.63 -20.33
N ASP A 260 -26.64 11.00 -21.47
CA ASP A 260 -27.89 11.19 -22.21
C ASP A 260 -28.86 10.01 -22.02
N ALA A 261 -28.58 9.12 -21.04
CA ALA A 261 -29.43 7.99 -20.73
C ALA A 261 -30.78 8.44 -20.15
N ALA A 262 -31.88 7.96 -20.74
CA ALA A 262 -33.24 8.30 -20.31
C ALA A 262 -33.61 7.67 -18.95
N TYR A 263 -33.07 6.48 -18.69
CA TYR A 263 -33.21 5.75 -17.43
C TYR A 263 -31.83 5.19 -17.05
N ILE A 264 -31.51 5.20 -15.76
CA ILE A 264 -30.20 4.76 -15.27
C ILE A 264 -30.42 3.81 -14.10
N THR A 265 -29.86 2.62 -14.24
CA THR A 265 -29.83 1.57 -13.23
C THR A 265 -28.46 1.50 -12.54
N ILE A 266 -28.45 0.92 -11.33
CA ILE A 266 -27.20 0.61 -10.61
C ILE A 266 -26.33 -0.37 -11.42
N ARG A 267 -26.94 -1.26 -12.22
CA ARG A 267 -26.24 -2.23 -13.06
C ARG A 267 -25.50 -1.55 -14.20
N GLU A 268 -26.14 -0.64 -14.93
CA GLU A 268 -25.48 0.12 -16.00
C GLU A 268 -24.29 0.92 -15.46
N ILE A 269 -24.45 1.55 -14.27
CA ILE A 269 -23.33 2.24 -13.61
C ILE A 269 -22.18 1.27 -13.32
N SER A 270 -22.48 0.07 -12.80
CA SER A 270 -21.49 -0.96 -12.52
C SER A 270 -20.74 -1.40 -13.77
N GLU A 271 -21.44 -1.58 -14.88
CA GLU A 271 -20.88 -1.99 -16.17
C GLU A 271 -19.95 -0.92 -16.76
N VAL A 272 -20.39 0.35 -16.85
CA VAL A 272 -19.55 1.42 -17.45
C VAL A 272 -18.38 1.85 -16.55
N THR A 273 -18.49 1.67 -15.23
CA THR A 273 -17.40 2.01 -14.29
C THR A 273 -16.44 0.86 -14.02
N GLY A 274 -16.91 -0.38 -14.17
CA GLY A 274 -16.22 -1.59 -13.70
C GLY A 274 -16.28 -1.78 -12.18
N PHE A 275 -17.16 -1.08 -11.48
CA PHE A 275 -17.29 -1.15 -10.01
C PHE A 275 -18.28 -2.24 -9.61
N ARG A 276 -18.04 -2.93 -8.49
CA ARG A 276 -19.03 -3.85 -7.93
C ARG A 276 -20.31 -3.08 -7.57
N ILE A 277 -21.47 -3.74 -7.71
CA ILE A 277 -22.79 -3.18 -7.33
C ILE A 277 -22.78 -2.61 -5.91
N ARG A 278 -22.18 -3.32 -4.95
CA ARG A 278 -22.06 -2.84 -3.56
C ARG A 278 -21.30 -1.51 -3.47
N ASP A 279 -20.22 -1.38 -4.23
CA ASP A 279 -19.35 -0.20 -4.21
C ASP A 279 -20.06 1.01 -4.86
N VAL A 280 -20.81 0.77 -5.94
CA VAL A 280 -21.73 1.75 -6.56
C VAL A 280 -22.75 2.24 -5.54
N ILE A 281 -23.46 1.34 -4.87
CA ILE A 281 -24.45 1.70 -3.83
C ILE A 281 -23.80 2.52 -2.72
N GLN A 282 -22.60 2.15 -2.27
CA GLN A 282 -21.90 2.86 -1.21
C GLN A 282 -21.54 4.30 -1.63
N ALA A 283 -21.08 4.49 -2.86
CA ALA A 283 -20.79 5.80 -3.42
C ALA A 283 -22.05 6.67 -3.59
N LEU A 284 -23.14 6.11 -4.12
CA LEU A 284 -24.42 6.84 -4.28
C LEU A 284 -25.02 7.25 -2.92
N LYS A 285 -24.89 6.39 -1.90
CA LYS A 285 -25.26 6.73 -0.51
C LYS A 285 -24.38 7.84 0.05
N TYR A 286 -23.07 7.78 -0.19
CA TYR A 286 -22.12 8.81 0.24
C TYR A 286 -22.40 10.18 -0.41
N LEU A 287 -22.79 10.18 -1.70
CA LEU A 287 -23.26 11.35 -2.43
C LEU A 287 -24.63 11.87 -1.97
N LYS A 288 -25.37 11.08 -1.16
CA LYS A 288 -26.74 11.36 -0.72
C LYS A 288 -27.71 11.55 -1.88
N CYS A 289 -27.50 10.81 -2.98
CA CYS A 289 -28.33 10.89 -4.18
C CYS A 289 -29.22 9.66 -4.38
N LEU A 290 -29.11 8.61 -3.56
CA LEU A 290 -29.92 7.40 -3.63
C LEU A 290 -31.14 7.48 -2.70
N ARG A 291 -32.35 7.31 -3.22
CA ARG A 291 -33.60 7.17 -2.44
C ARG A 291 -34.35 5.93 -2.90
N GLY A 292 -34.35 4.87 -2.09
CA GLY A 292 -34.77 3.54 -2.57
C GLY A 292 -33.84 3.12 -3.71
N ASP A 293 -34.42 2.87 -4.89
CA ASP A 293 -33.69 2.54 -6.11
C ASP A 293 -33.57 3.73 -7.09
N GLU A 294 -34.10 4.91 -6.74
CA GLU A 294 -34.04 6.10 -7.58
C GLU A 294 -32.80 6.96 -7.32
N ILE A 295 -32.16 7.41 -8.40
CA ILE A 295 -30.96 8.26 -8.36
C ILE A 295 -31.37 9.71 -8.65
N ASN A 296 -31.12 10.60 -7.70
CA ASN A 296 -31.38 12.02 -7.83
C ASN A 296 -30.30 12.72 -8.67
N LEU A 297 -30.59 12.91 -9.96
CA LEU A 297 -29.66 13.55 -10.92
C LEU A 297 -29.38 15.03 -10.62
N ASN A 298 -30.25 15.74 -9.88
CA ASN A 298 -30.00 17.13 -9.52
C ASN A 298 -28.85 17.25 -8.51
N VAL A 299 -28.78 16.33 -7.54
CA VAL A 299 -27.65 16.23 -6.59
C VAL A 299 -26.35 15.93 -7.34
N ILE A 300 -26.39 14.99 -8.29
CA ILE A 300 -25.24 14.63 -9.15
C ILE A 300 -24.71 15.86 -9.92
N ARG A 301 -25.59 16.58 -10.63
CA ARG A 301 -25.22 17.76 -11.42
C ARG A 301 -24.67 18.90 -10.56
N SER A 302 -25.24 19.10 -9.37
CA SER A 302 -24.72 20.08 -8.41
C SER A 302 -23.32 19.70 -7.94
N TRP A 303 -23.12 18.43 -7.57
CA TRP A 303 -21.81 17.92 -7.14
C TRP A 303 -20.76 18.04 -8.24
N ALA A 304 -21.11 17.73 -9.50
CA ALA A 304 -20.22 17.80 -10.65
C ALA A 304 -19.61 19.20 -10.82
N ARG A 305 -20.46 20.24 -10.72
CA ARG A 305 -20.05 21.65 -10.82
C ARG A 305 -19.08 22.05 -9.71
N SER A 306 -19.36 21.63 -8.47
CA SER A 306 -18.51 21.95 -7.32
C SER A 306 -17.15 21.25 -7.33
N ASN A 307 -17.03 20.10 -8.00
CA ASN A 307 -15.82 19.26 -7.98
C ASN A 307 -15.04 19.26 -9.31
N LYS A 308 -15.39 20.13 -10.26
CA LYS A 308 -14.70 20.28 -11.56
C LYS A 308 -14.52 18.96 -12.30
N VAL A 309 -15.57 18.13 -12.32
CA VAL A 309 -15.53 16.78 -12.90
C VAL A 309 -15.14 16.78 -14.38
N SER A 310 -15.42 17.86 -15.10
CA SER A 310 -15.00 18.06 -16.49
C SER A 310 -13.47 18.05 -16.71
N GLN A 311 -12.65 18.20 -15.66
CA GLN A 311 -11.20 18.03 -15.76
C GLN A 311 -10.79 16.57 -16.04
N GLY A 312 -11.70 15.62 -15.83
CA GLY A 312 -11.45 14.21 -16.09
C GLY A 312 -10.54 13.56 -15.05
N PHE A 313 -9.93 12.46 -15.48
CA PHE A 313 -9.20 11.50 -14.67
C PHE A 313 -7.70 11.81 -14.62
N MET A 314 -6.96 11.25 -13.65
CA MET A 314 -5.52 11.52 -13.50
C MET A 314 -4.65 10.72 -14.47
N ILE A 315 -5.10 9.54 -14.88
CA ILE A 315 -4.45 8.65 -15.84
C ILE A 315 -4.95 8.98 -17.23
N GLU A 316 -4.02 9.44 -18.05
CA GLU A 316 -4.25 9.70 -19.48
C GLU A 316 -3.84 8.47 -20.28
N ASN A 317 -4.73 8.01 -21.16
CA ASN A 317 -4.55 6.75 -21.91
C ASN A 317 -3.32 6.78 -22.84
N GLU A 318 -2.90 7.96 -23.31
CA GLU A 318 -1.72 8.14 -24.17
C GLU A 318 -0.39 7.76 -23.49
N TYR A 319 -0.34 7.79 -22.15
CA TYR A 319 0.86 7.44 -21.38
C TYR A 319 0.89 5.98 -20.90
N VAL A 320 -0.10 5.19 -21.27
CA VAL A 320 -0.25 3.80 -20.85
C VAL A 320 0.56 2.87 -21.77
N LEU A 321 1.39 2.01 -21.18
CA LEU A 321 2.37 1.16 -21.89
C LEU A 321 2.15 -0.32 -21.55
N PHE A 322 0.96 -0.85 -21.85
CA PHE A 322 0.67 -2.27 -21.58
C PHE A 322 1.28 -3.21 -22.63
N ASP A 323 1.49 -2.72 -23.84
CA ASP A 323 2.02 -3.46 -24.97
C ASP A 323 3.47 -2.99 -25.23
N ASP A 324 4.41 -3.91 -24.97
CA ASP A 324 5.82 -3.92 -25.43
C ASP A 324 6.50 -5.24 -25.05
#